data_AF-A0A8H4UYL3-F1
#
_entry.id   AF-A0A8H4UYL3-F1
#
_cell.length_a   1.000
_cell.length_b   1.000
_cell.length_c   1.000
_cell.angle_alpha   90.00
_cell.angle_beta   90.00
_cell.angle_gamma   90.00
#
_symmetry.space_group_name_H-M   'P 1'
#
loop_
_entity.id
_entity.type
_entity.pdbx_description
1 polymer ?
#
loop_
_entity_poly.entity_id
_entity_poly.type
_entity_poly.pdbx_seq_one_letter_code
_entity_poly.pdbx_strand_id
1 'polypeptide(L)'
;MEEEEEEEAEKAEEYSSTKCLFCLEDAADVQANVEHMFKTHGMFMPEKDYLADVDGLIKYLHAKINENHECLLCHAIRTTADGIRTHMRDKSHCMIAFETEEEQVEIGQFYDFRSTYSDDEDEDEDMTDDAGGVPVTSSDADGDGWETDDSSVDGGSEGAERKPC
;
A
#
# COMPACT_ATOMS: atom_id res chain seq x y z
N MET A 1 -45.19 3.55 -11.54
CA MET A 1 -44.65 4.62 -10.69
C MET A 1 -43.36 4.02 -10.17
N GLU A 2 -42.33 4.14 -11.00
CA GLU A 2 -41.00 3.62 -10.73
C GLU A 2 -40.34 4.63 -9.79
N GLU A 3 -39.76 4.14 -8.72
CA GLU A 3 -39.22 4.92 -7.62
C GLU A 3 -37.95 5.63 -8.11
N GLU A 4 -37.92 6.94 -7.91
CA GLU A 4 -36.78 7.81 -8.23
C GLU A 4 -35.71 7.55 -7.15
N GLU A 5 -34.66 6.80 -7.49
CA GLU A 5 -33.47 6.69 -6.64
C GLU A 5 -32.77 8.05 -6.60
N GLU A 6 -32.78 8.66 -5.42
CA GLU A 6 -32.12 9.92 -5.09
C GLU A 6 -30.59 9.71 -5.15
N GLU A 7 -29.97 10.11 -6.26
CA GLU A 7 -28.52 10.28 -6.35
C GLU A 7 -28.13 11.52 -5.52
N GLU A 8 -27.85 11.33 -4.22
CA GLU A 8 -27.04 12.29 -3.45
C GLU A 8 -25.60 12.22 -3.98
N ALA A 9 -25.35 12.97 -5.06
CA ALA A 9 -24.00 13.32 -5.48
C ALA A 9 -23.41 14.25 -4.43
N GLU A 10 -22.83 13.64 -3.40
CA GLU A 10 -22.08 14.33 -2.36
C GLU A 10 -20.98 15.12 -3.05
N LYS A 11 -21.06 16.44 -2.92
CA LYS A 11 -20.17 17.40 -3.58
C LYS A 11 -18.73 17.04 -3.21
N ALA A 12 -18.02 16.39 -4.13
CA ALA A 12 -16.60 16.12 -4.01
C ALA A 12 -15.91 17.48 -3.76
N GLU A 13 -15.32 17.63 -2.56
CA GLU A 13 -14.49 18.79 -2.27
C GLU A 13 -13.35 18.81 -3.29
N GLU A 14 -13.27 19.89 -4.08
CA GLU A 14 -12.25 19.99 -5.13
C GLU A 14 -10.86 19.89 -4.50
N TYR A 15 -10.07 18.94 -5.00
CA TYR A 15 -8.69 18.74 -4.56
C TYR A 15 -7.87 20.00 -4.81
N SER A 16 -7.24 20.50 -3.75
CA SER A 16 -6.22 21.55 -3.83
C SER A 16 -4.96 21.07 -3.15
N SER A 17 -3.83 21.09 -3.87
CA SER A 17 -2.52 20.66 -3.35
C SER A 17 -1.98 21.58 -2.24
N THR A 18 -2.54 22.78 -2.09
CA THR A 18 -2.21 23.71 -1.00
C THR A 18 -3.04 23.49 0.26
N LYS A 19 -4.14 22.73 0.21
CA LYS A 19 -5.04 22.53 1.35
C LYS A 19 -4.58 21.34 2.19
N CYS A 20 -4.56 21.49 3.50
CA CYS A 20 -4.22 20.39 4.39
C CYS A 20 -5.30 19.31 4.38
N LEU A 21 -4.90 18.04 4.44
CA LEU A 21 -5.84 16.89 4.43
C LEU A 21 -6.58 16.71 5.77
N PHE A 22 -6.02 17.19 6.88
CA PHE A 22 -6.50 16.91 8.23
C PHE A 22 -7.20 18.11 8.90
N CYS A 23 -6.98 19.33 8.40
CA CYS A 23 -7.52 20.56 8.96
C CYS A 23 -8.10 21.47 7.87
N LEU A 24 -8.51 22.67 8.27
CA LEU A 24 -9.11 23.68 7.39
C LEU A 24 -8.10 24.76 6.99
N GLU A 25 -6.80 24.53 7.20
CA GLU A 25 -5.76 25.49 6.82
C GLU A 25 -5.25 25.22 5.40
N ASP A 26 -5.13 26.31 4.65
CA ASP A 26 -4.47 26.34 3.35
C ASP A 26 -3.05 26.88 3.54
N ALA A 27 -2.07 26.20 2.95
CA ALA A 27 -0.70 26.63 2.89
C ALA A 27 -0.44 27.51 1.66
N ALA A 28 0.71 28.21 1.66
CA ALA A 28 1.11 29.03 0.51
C ALA A 28 1.54 28.19 -0.70
N ASP A 29 2.18 27.04 -0.45
CA ASP A 29 2.76 26.15 -1.46
C ASP A 29 2.62 24.68 -1.00
N VAL A 30 2.76 23.73 -1.93
CA VAL A 30 2.69 22.28 -1.62
C VAL A 30 3.72 21.88 -0.57
N GLN A 31 4.95 22.38 -0.68
CA GLN A 31 5.99 22.12 0.32
C GLN A 31 5.62 22.66 1.71
N ALA A 32 5.03 23.86 1.77
CA ALA A 32 4.55 24.42 3.03
C ALA A 32 3.36 23.60 3.59
N ASN A 33 2.52 23.04 2.73
CA ASN A 33 1.44 22.14 3.13
C ASN A 33 2.00 20.86 3.77
N VAL A 34 2.97 20.21 3.11
CA VAL A 34 3.63 19.01 3.65
C VAL A 34 4.34 19.31 4.98
N GLU A 35 5.02 20.45 5.10
CA GLU A 35 5.63 20.86 6.36
C GLU A 35 4.59 21.11 7.46
N HIS A 36 3.45 21.70 7.13
CA HIS A 36 2.34 21.89 8.06
C HIS A 36 1.78 20.54 8.52
N MET A 37 1.57 19.60 7.60
CA MET A 37 1.10 18.25 7.92
C MET A 37 2.09 17.52 8.84
N PHE A 38 3.40 17.68 8.61
CA PHE A 38 4.43 17.11 9.48
C PHE A 38 4.48 17.76 10.86
N LYS A 39 4.51 19.10 10.93
CA LYS A 39 4.70 19.86 12.20
C LYS A 39 3.43 19.90 13.06
N THR A 40 2.27 20.08 12.44
CA THR A 40 0.98 20.28 13.13
C THR A 40 0.28 18.96 13.40
N HIS A 41 0.29 18.05 12.41
CA HIS A 41 -0.47 16.81 12.48
C HIS A 41 0.42 15.58 12.74
N GLY A 42 1.74 15.73 12.75
CA GLY A 42 2.66 14.61 12.92
C GLY A 42 2.59 13.61 11.76
N MET A 43 2.15 14.06 10.57
CA MET A 43 2.11 13.19 9.40
C MET A 43 3.52 12.71 9.08
N PHE A 44 3.70 11.40 9.09
CA PHE A 44 4.94 10.76 8.67
C PHE A 44 4.72 10.12 7.30
N MET A 45 5.58 10.48 6.35
CA MET A 45 5.62 9.87 5.02
C MET A 45 6.74 8.83 5.02
N PRO A 46 6.44 7.54 4.81
CA PRO A 46 7.46 6.50 4.73
C PRO A 46 8.40 6.77 3.55
N GLU A 47 9.66 6.34 3.65
CA GLU A 47 10.60 6.27 2.51
C GLU A 47 10.65 7.52 1.60
N LYS A 48 10.65 8.71 2.21
CA LYS A 48 10.62 10.01 1.50
C LYS A 48 11.71 10.18 0.41
N ASP A 49 12.83 9.47 0.53
CA ASP A 49 13.95 9.51 -0.41
C ASP A 49 13.63 8.81 -1.74
N TYR A 50 12.62 7.93 -1.76
CA TYR A 50 12.16 7.20 -2.95
C TYR A 50 10.83 7.70 -3.49
N LEU A 51 10.34 8.84 -2.99
CA LEU A 51 9.09 9.42 -3.44
C LEU A 51 9.25 10.06 -4.82
N ALA A 52 8.68 9.45 -5.86
CA ALA A 52 8.75 9.97 -7.22
C ALA A 52 7.67 11.02 -7.50
N ASP A 53 6.48 10.86 -6.92
CA ASP A 53 5.35 11.77 -7.13
C ASP A 53 4.63 12.14 -5.81
N VAL A 54 5.04 13.29 -5.24
CA VAL A 54 4.44 13.85 -4.03
C VAL A 54 2.99 14.28 -4.26
N ASP A 55 2.72 14.92 -5.40
CA ASP A 55 1.40 15.52 -5.68
C ASP A 55 0.36 14.42 -5.92
N GLY A 56 0.75 13.38 -6.67
CA GLY A 56 -0.05 12.18 -6.88
C GLY A 56 -0.40 11.47 -5.57
N LEU A 57 0.58 11.31 -4.67
CA LEU A 57 0.33 10.70 -3.36
C LEU A 57 -0.65 11.54 -2.53
N ILE A 58 -0.44 12.86 -2.42
CA ILE A 58 -1.34 13.73 -1.64
C ILE A 58 -2.76 13.70 -2.21
N LYS A 59 -2.90 13.71 -3.54
CA LYS A 59 -4.18 13.59 -4.22
C LYS A 59 -4.88 12.25 -3.91
N TYR A 60 -4.12 11.16 -3.91
CA TYR A 60 -4.63 9.85 -3.54
C TYR A 60 -5.16 9.81 -2.11
N LEU A 61 -4.38 10.32 -1.16
CA LEU A 61 -4.78 10.41 0.24
C LEU A 61 -6.00 11.32 0.44
N HIS A 62 -6.09 12.40 -0.34
CA HIS A 62 -7.27 13.26 -0.35
C HIS A 62 -8.53 12.50 -0.77
N ALA A 63 -8.47 11.72 -1.84
CA ALA A 63 -9.60 10.89 -2.27
C ALA A 63 -9.96 9.86 -1.19
N LYS A 64 -8.99 9.17 -0.59
CA LYS A 64 -9.23 8.18 0.48
C LYS A 64 -9.94 8.78 1.70
N ILE A 65 -9.62 10.02 2.07
CA ILE A 65 -10.25 10.71 3.20
C ILE A 65 -11.64 11.26 2.84
N ASN A 66 -11.80 11.86 1.66
CA ASN A 66 -13.01 12.60 1.30
C ASN A 66 -14.06 11.76 0.57
N GLU A 67 -13.65 10.77 -0.20
CA GLU A 67 -14.54 9.93 -1.02
C GLU A 67 -14.80 8.60 -0.29
N ASN A 68 -13.76 7.97 0.26
CA ASN A 68 -13.88 6.68 0.94
C ASN A 68 -14.16 6.80 2.45
N HIS A 69 -14.01 8.01 3.02
CA HIS A 69 -14.13 8.26 4.47
C HIS A 69 -13.32 7.29 5.34
N GLU A 70 -12.12 6.93 4.87
CA GLU A 70 -11.31 5.87 5.44
C GLU A 70 -10.05 6.42 6.13
N CYS A 71 -9.69 5.83 7.28
CA CYS A 71 -8.47 6.20 8.00
C CYS A 71 -7.24 5.67 7.27
N LEU A 72 -6.22 6.52 7.09
CA LEU A 72 -4.96 6.15 6.45
C LEU A 72 -4.10 5.13 7.21
N LEU A 73 -4.37 4.91 8.50
CA LEU A 73 -3.58 4.02 9.35
C LEU A 73 -4.34 2.76 9.77
N CYS A 74 -5.55 2.90 10.30
CA CYS A 74 -6.29 1.78 10.86
C CYS A 74 -7.43 1.29 9.96
N HIS A 75 -7.54 1.82 8.73
CA HIS A 75 -8.56 1.47 7.74
C HIS A 75 -10.01 1.56 8.25
N ALA A 76 -10.23 2.38 9.29
CA ALA A 76 -11.56 2.56 9.86
C ALA A 76 -12.37 3.48 8.94
N ILE A 77 -13.54 3.00 8.52
CA ILE A 77 -14.47 3.77 7.70
C ILE A 77 -15.43 4.55 8.61
N ARG A 78 -15.73 5.79 8.22
CA ARG A 78 -16.72 6.65 8.88
C ARG A 78 -17.80 7.09 7.91
N THR A 79 -18.88 7.64 8.45
CA THR A 79 -20.03 8.09 7.66
C THR A 79 -19.77 9.42 6.96
N THR A 80 -18.86 10.24 7.49
CA THR A 80 -18.59 11.59 6.96
C THR A 80 -17.10 11.91 6.94
N ALA A 81 -16.69 12.75 5.98
CA ALA A 81 -15.32 13.27 5.85
C ALA A 81 -14.86 14.01 7.12
N ASP A 82 -15.74 14.77 7.77
CA ASP A 82 -15.42 15.44 9.04
C ASP A 82 -15.23 14.45 10.19
N GLY A 83 -16.02 13.38 10.21
CA GLY A 83 -15.91 12.30 11.19
C GLY A 83 -14.58 11.56 11.09
N ILE A 84 -14.09 11.31 9.87
CA ILE A 84 -12.78 10.67 9.69
C ILE A 84 -11.63 11.63 10.03
N ARG A 85 -11.69 12.91 9.62
CA ARG A 85 -10.66 13.90 10.00
C ARG A 85 -10.56 14.08 11.50
N THR A 86 -11.70 14.07 12.20
CA THR A 86 -11.74 14.12 13.67
C THR A 86 -11.14 12.85 14.28
N HIS A 87 -11.51 11.67 13.77
CA HIS A 87 -10.91 10.40 14.19
C HIS A 87 -9.37 10.39 14.04
N MET A 88 -8.86 10.89 12.92
CA MET A 88 -7.43 10.93 12.64
C MET A 88 -6.70 11.89 13.58
N ARG A 89 -7.26 13.08 13.85
CA ARG A 89 -6.69 14.05 14.79
C ARG A 89 -6.72 13.57 16.23
N ASP A 90 -7.83 13.00 16.69
CA ASP A 90 -7.99 12.54 18.08
C ASP A 90 -7.07 11.36 18.41
N LYS A 91 -6.86 10.45 17.45
CA LYS A 91 -6.00 9.28 17.64
C LYS A 91 -4.58 9.47 17.12
N SER A 92 -4.25 10.63 16.57
CA SER A 92 -3.00 10.87 15.84
C SER A 92 -2.74 9.83 14.73
N HIS A 93 -3.80 9.36 14.05
CA HIS A 93 -3.71 8.49 12.89
C HIS A 93 -3.48 9.30 11.60
N CYS A 94 -2.58 10.27 11.65
CA CYS A 94 -2.22 11.13 10.51
C CYS A 94 -1.05 10.57 9.69
N MET A 95 -0.63 9.34 9.98
CA MET A 95 0.44 8.63 9.28
C MET A 95 -0.14 7.59 8.31
N ILE A 96 0.60 7.33 7.23
CA ILE A 96 0.23 6.35 6.21
C ILE A 96 0.68 4.98 6.71
N ALA A 97 -0.22 3.99 6.67
CA ALA A 97 0.15 2.62 6.98
C ALA A 97 1.14 2.07 5.94
N PHE A 98 2.14 1.31 6.41
CA PHE A 98 3.22 0.78 5.58
C PHE A 98 3.72 -0.58 6.12
N GLU A 99 2.95 -1.23 6.99
CA GLU A 99 3.41 -2.42 7.71
C GLU A 99 3.19 -3.69 6.90
N THR A 100 2.12 -3.74 6.10
CA THR A 100 1.73 -4.89 5.31
C THR A 100 2.08 -4.73 3.82
N GLU A 101 2.24 -5.85 3.11
CA GLU A 101 2.51 -5.84 1.68
C GLU A 101 1.38 -5.19 0.87
N GLU A 102 0.12 -5.38 1.28
CA GLU A 102 -1.05 -4.78 0.64
C GLU A 102 -1.02 -3.24 0.69
N GLU A 103 -0.67 -2.66 1.86
CA GLU A 103 -0.52 -1.22 2.04
C GLU A 103 0.65 -0.66 1.20
N GLN A 104 1.77 -1.40 1.15
CA GLN A 104 2.93 -1.02 0.35
C GLN A 104 2.62 -1.02 -1.15
N VAL A 105 1.86 -2.00 -1.63
CA VAL A 105 1.45 -2.09 -3.05
C VAL A 105 0.47 -0.97 -3.40
N GLU A 106 -0.45 -0.60 -2.50
CA GLU A 106 -1.44 0.46 -2.70
C GLU A 106 -0.78 1.81 -3.04
N ILE A 107 0.21 2.21 -2.23
CA ILE A 107 0.92 3.49 -2.42
C ILE A 107 2.16 3.35 -3.31
N GLY A 108 2.58 2.12 -3.61
CA GLY A 108 3.82 1.81 -4.33
C GLY A 108 3.92 2.44 -5.72
N GLN A 109 2.80 2.76 -6.36
CA GLN A 109 2.77 3.48 -7.64
C GLN A 109 3.38 4.90 -7.57
N PHE A 110 3.45 5.50 -6.38
CA PHE A 110 4.02 6.84 -6.15
C PHE A 110 5.49 6.80 -5.72
N TYR A 111 6.05 5.61 -5.48
CA TYR A 111 7.43 5.38 -5.05
C TYR A 111 8.22 4.72 -6.16
N ASP A 112 9.49 5.11 -6.32
CA ASP A 112 10.40 4.48 -7.28
C ASP A 112 11.60 3.86 -6.57
N PHE A 113 11.46 2.57 -6.25
CA PHE A 113 12.54 1.75 -5.69
C PHE A 113 13.47 1.17 -6.78
N ARG A 114 13.21 1.39 -8.08
CA ARG A 114 14.10 0.86 -9.14
C ARG A 114 15.50 1.47 -9.04
N SER A 115 15.60 2.69 -8.51
CA SER A 115 16.87 3.37 -8.27
C SER A 115 17.79 2.63 -7.29
N THR A 116 17.26 1.80 -6.38
CA THR A 116 18.09 0.97 -5.48
C THR A 116 18.58 -0.31 -6.13
N TYR A 117 17.87 -0.79 -7.15
CA TYR A 117 18.35 -1.83 -8.06
C TYR A 117 19.09 -1.16 -9.22
N SER A 118 20.12 -0.37 -8.89
CA SER A 118 21.13 -0.03 -9.88
C SER A 118 21.83 -1.33 -10.22
N ASP A 119 21.38 -1.88 -11.33
CA ASP A 119 21.94 -2.97 -12.10
C ASP A 119 23.46 -2.76 -12.28
N ASP A 120 24.27 -3.36 -11.40
CA ASP A 120 25.62 -3.80 -11.75
C ASP A 120 25.49 -5.04 -12.68
N GLU A 121 24.74 -4.93 -13.78
CA GLU A 121 24.93 -5.79 -14.95
C GLU A 121 25.57 -4.90 -16.01
N ASP A 122 26.89 -5.03 -16.12
CA ASP A 122 27.69 -4.46 -17.18
C ASP A 122 27.06 -4.76 -18.56
N GLU A 123 26.99 -3.70 -19.35
CA GLU A 123 26.65 -3.65 -20.76
C GLU A 123 27.65 -4.51 -21.58
N ASP A 124 27.47 -5.84 -21.64
CA ASP A 124 28.18 -6.72 -22.57
C ASP A 124 27.42 -6.80 -23.91
N GLU A 125 27.46 -5.71 -24.68
CA GLU A 125 27.13 -5.71 -26.10
C GLU A 125 28.39 -5.79 -26.98
N ASP A 126 28.88 -6.99 -27.29
CA ASP A 126 29.71 -7.22 -28.50
C ASP A 126 29.65 -8.69 -29.03
N MET A 127 28.75 -8.88 -30.01
CA MET A 127 28.80 -9.73 -31.23
C MET A 127 29.82 -10.89 -31.37
N THR A 128 29.37 -12.11 -31.74
CA THR A 128 29.61 -12.77 -33.08
C THR A 128 28.71 -13.99 -33.30
N ASP A 129 28.11 -14.09 -34.49
CA ASP A 129 27.47 -15.27 -35.10
C ASP A 129 28.50 -16.40 -35.33
N ASP A 130 28.22 -17.63 -34.85
CA ASP A 130 28.81 -18.86 -35.42
C ASP A 130 27.84 -20.05 -35.30
N ALA A 131 27.62 -20.69 -36.44
CA ALA A 131 26.72 -21.80 -36.63
C ALA A 131 27.34 -23.12 -36.14
N GLY A 132 26.62 -23.89 -35.33
CA GLY A 132 27.08 -25.22 -34.93
C GLY A 132 25.99 -26.08 -34.31
N GLY A 133 25.17 -26.72 -35.13
CA GLY A 133 24.26 -27.77 -34.66
C GLY A 133 25.02 -29.00 -34.15
N VAL A 134 24.53 -29.63 -33.08
CA VAL A 134 24.84 -31.02 -32.72
C VAL A 134 23.57 -31.72 -32.24
N PRO A 135 23.24 -32.90 -32.81
CA PRO A 135 21.97 -33.58 -32.58
C PRO A 135 21.93 -34.36 -31.26
N VAL A 136 20.69 -34.45 -30.75
CA VAL A 136 20.21 -35.35 -29.70
C VAL A 136 20.68 -36.79 -29.89
N THR A 137 21.22 -37.39 -28.82
CA THR A 137 21.25 -38.85 -28.64
C THR A 137 20.66 -39.19 -27.29
N SER A 138 19.51 -39.86 -27.31
CA SER A 138 18.87 -40.47 -26.15
C SER A 138 19.83 -41.38 -25.37
N SER A 139 19.77 -41.31 -24.06
CA SER A 139 20.13 -42.42 -23.16
C SER A 139 19.35 -42.27 -21.85
N ASP A 140 18.69 -43.36 -21.52
CA ASP A 140 17.76 -43.63 -20.45
C ASP A 140 18.34 -43.53 -19.02
N ALA A 141 17.43 -43.62 -18.04
CA ALA A 141 17.60 -43.81 -16.58
C ALA A 141 17.79 -42.49 -15.79
N ASP A 142 17.09 -42.20 -14.68
CA ASP A 142 16.42 -43.05 -13.70
C ASP A 142 15.18 -42.33 -13.14
N GLY A 143 14.17 -43.11 -12.73
CA GLY A 143 12.99 -42.61 -12.05
C GLY A 143 13.26 -42.37 -10.55
N ASP A 144 12.82 -41.24 -10.04
CA ASP A 144 12.66 -41.02 -8.61
C ASP A 144 11.17 -40.86 -8.33
N GLY A 145 10.58 -41.97 -7.88
CA GLY A 145 9.22 -42.03 -7.36
C GLY A 145 9.19 -41.49 -5.94
N TRP A 146 8.31 -40.54 -5.67
CA TRP A 146 7.96 -40.14 -4.31
C TRP A 146 6.58 -40.69 -4.00
N GLU A 147 6.56 -41.83 -3.31
CA GLU A 147 5.38 -42.36 -2.65
C GLU A 147 5.70 -42.49 -1.15
N THR A 148 5.07 -41.66 -0.33
CA THR A 148 4.70 -42.04 1.04
C THR A 148 3.36 -41.39 1.37
N ASP A 149 2.34 -42.23 1.25
CA ASP A 149 1.07 -42.19 1.96
C ASP A 149 1.28 -42.55 3.47
N ASP A 150 0.29 -42.15 4.27
CA ASP A 150 0.01 -42.54 5.67
C ASP A 150 0.89 -41.88 6.78
N SER A 151 0.35 -41.29 7.87
CA SER A 151 -0.80 -41.73 8.68
C SER A 151 -1.54 -40.62 9.43
N SER A 152 -2.82 -40.91 9.72
CA SER A 152 -3.74 -40.17 10.60
C SER A 152 -3.44 -40.37 12.11
N VAL A 153 -3.72 -39.35 12.96
CA VAL A 153 -4.28 -39.58 14.31
C VAL A 153 -5.28 -38.48 14.69
N ASP A 154 -6.48 -38.92 15.05
CA ASP A 154 -7.58 -38.18 15.67
C ASP A 154 -7.48 -38.31 17.21
N GLY A 155 -7.90 -37.26 17.94
CA GLY A 155 -8.58 -37.44 19.22
C GLY A 155 -7.92 -36.93 20.52
N GLY A 156 -8.48 -35.84 21.07
CA GLY A 156 -8.67 -35.54 22.52
C GLY A 156 -7.43 -35.27 23.40
N SER A 157 -7.44 -34.50 24.50
CA SER A 157 -8.47 -33.76 25.23
C SER A 157 -7.78 -33.09 26.46
N GLU A 158 -8.42 -32.06 27.04
CA GLU A 158 -8.37 -31.62 28.46
C GLU A 158 -7.22 -30.73 29.01
N GLY A 159 -7.61 -29.69 29.78
CA GLY A 159 -6.77 -28.95 30.74
C GLY A 159 -6.86 -27.44 30.58
N ALA A 160 -7.90 -26.77 31.11
CA ALA A 160 -7.81 -25.95 32.32
C ALA A 160 -6.48 -25.18 32.42
N GLU A 161 -6.47 -23.85 32.32
CA GLU A 161 -6.40 -23.05 33.55
C GLU A 161 -6.90 -21.61 33.31
N ARG A 162 -7.92 -21.26 34.10
CA ARG A 162 -8.27 -19.88 34.42
C ARG A 162 -7.28 -19.42 35.49
N LYS A 163 -6.74 -18.20 35.39
CA LYS A 163 -6.52 -17.37 36.57
C LYS A 163 -6.46 -15.88 36.22
N PRO A 164 -7.33 -15.07 36.83
CA PRO A 164 -7.31 -13.62 36.73
C PRO A 164 -6.33 -13.01 37.76
N CYS A 165 -5.81 -11.82 37.44
CA CYS A 165 -5.57 -10.77 38.41
C CYS A 165 -6.42 -9.54 38.05
#